data_AF-A0A416MP72-F1
#
_entry.id   AF-A0A416MP72-F1
#
_cell.length_a   1.000
_cell.length_b   1.000
_cell.length_c   1.000
_cell.angle_alpha   90.00
_cell.angle_beta   90.00
_cell.angle_gamma   90.00
#
_symmetry.space_group_name_H-M   'P 1'
#
loop_
_entity.id
_entity.type
_entity.pdbx_description
1 polymer ?
#
loop_
_entity_poly.entity_id
_entity_poly.type
_entity_poly.pdbx_seq_one_letter_code
_entity_poly.pdbx_strand_id
1 'polypeptide(L)' 'MQFDEPIFGLWSPTSDAPFVCLEPWHGRCDADDFTGTLQERAYERMLEVGGVFNGVYTIGLPLE' A
#
# COMPACT_ATOMS: atom_id res chain seq x y z
N MET A 1 -10.43 -6.11 -8.93
CA MET A 1 -9.24 -5.28 -8.67
C MET A 1 -8.00 -6.12 -8.91
N GLN A 2 -6.98 -5.57 -9.57
CA GLN A 2 -5.68 -6.23 -9.79
C GLN A 2 -4.58 -5.23 -9.44
N PHE A 3 -3.56 -5.69 -8.73
CA PHE A 3 -2.49 -4.85 -8.18
C PHE A 3 -1.25 -5.74 -7.92
N ASP A 4 -0.05 -5.14 -7.98
CA ASP A 4 1.25 -5.84 -7.81
C ASP A 4 1.94 -5.49 -6.46
N GLU A 5 1.30 -4.62 -5.69
CA GLU A 5 1.73 -4.17 -4.37
C GLU A 5 1.87 -5.34 -3.40
N PRO A 6 2.97 -5.40 -2.61
CA PRO A 6 3.23 -6.53 -1.71
C PRO A 6 2.32 -6.57 -0.48
N ILE A 7 1.64 -5.46 -0.18
CA ILE A 7 0.77 -5.31 0.97
C ILE A 7 -0.57 -4.75 0.49
N PHE A 8 -1.65 -5.21 1.12
CA PHE A 8 -2.99 -4.70 0.89
C PHE A 8 -3.67 -4.37 2.22
N GLY A 9 -4.02 -3.10 2.40
CA GLY A 9 -4.84 -2.62 3.50
C GLY A 9 -6.34 -2.77 3.18
N LEU A 10 -7.10 -3.21 4.18
CA LEU A 10 -8.55 -3.20 4.18
C LEU A 10 -9.02 -2.46 5.41
N TRP A 11 -9.79 -1.38 5.23
CA TRP A 11 -10.17 -0.51 6.35
C TRP A 11 -11.58 0.06 6.17
N SER A 12 -12.27 0.22 7.29
CA SER A 12 -13.47 1.05 7.43
C SER A 12 -13.37 1.83 8.75
N PRO A 13 -13.92 3.05 8.83
CA PRO A 13 -13.82 3.86 10.06
C PRO A 13 -14.55 3.23 11.24
N THR A 14 -15.67 2.57 10.95
CA THR A 14 -16.50 1.82 11.89
C THR A 14 -17.08 0.61 11.17
N SER A 15 -17.58 -0.38 11.91
CA SER A 15 -18.16 -1.61 11.33
C SER A 15 -19.46 -1.37 10.57
N ASP A 16 -20.13 -0.24 10.77
CA ASP A 16 -21.39 0.16 10.14
C ASP A 16 -21.21 1.21 9.02
N ALA A 17 -19.96 1.56 8.68
CA ALA A 17 -19.68 2.48 7.60
C ALA A 17 -20.24 1.96 6.26
N PRO A 18 -20.91 2.80 5.46
CA PRO A 18 -21.47 2.38 4.17
C PRO A 18 -20.40 2.27 3.06
N PHE A 19 -19.12 2.15 3.45
CA PHE A 19 -18.00 2.02 2.52
C PHE A 19 -16.82 1.29 3.19
N VAL A 20 -15.90 0.83 2.34
CA VAL A 20 -14.62 0.23 2.72
C VAL A 20 -13.52 0.80 1.83
N CYS A 21 -12.33 1.01 2.41
CA CYS A 21 -11.12 1.37 1.69
C CYS A 21 -10.40 0.10 1.21
N LEU A 22 -9.91 0.14 -0.04
CA LEU A 22 -9.11 -0.90 -0.68
C LEU A 22 -7.74 -0.30 -0.99
N GLU A 23 -6.70 -0.75 -0.29
CA GLU A 23 -5.45 0.02 -0.19
C GLU A 23 -4.22 -0.82 -0.57
N PRO A 24 -3.92 -1.01 -1.86
CA PRO A 24 -2.68 -1.63 -2.29
C PRO A 24 -1.51 -0.68 -1.98
N TRP A 25 -0.52 -1.15 -1.22
CA TRP A 25 0.57 -0.30 -0.73
C TRP A 25 1.96 -0.76 -1.18
N HIS A 26 2.74 0.18 -1.69
CA HIS A 26 4.21 0.08 -1.81
C HIS A 26 4.91 0.64 -0.57
N GLY A 27 4.58 0.09 0.59
CA GLY A 27 5.11 0.52 1.89
C GLY A 27 4.17 0.14 3.03
N ARG A 28 4.60 0.35 4.27
CA ARG A 28 3.72 0.23 5.45
C ARG A 28 4.09 1.23 6.53
N CYS A 29 3.21 1.37 7.51
CA CYS A 29 3.53 2.02 8.77
C CYS A 29 4.63 1.27 9.54
N ASP A 30 5.28 1.97 10.46
CA ASP A 30 6.26 1.39 11.36
C ASP A 30 5.64 0.23 12.14
N ALA A 31 6.45 -0.80 12.42
CA ALA A 31 6.04 -1.78 13.41
C ALA A 31 6.04 -1.12 14.79
N ASP A 32 5.20 -1.62 15.70
CA ASP A 32 5.08 -1.09 17.07
C ASP A 32 6.43 -1.09 17.82
N ASP A 33 7.34 -1.98 17.45
CA ASP A 33 8.68 -2.14 18.04
C ASP A 33 9.81 -1.56 17.17
N PHE A 34 9.49 -0.88 16.06
CA PHE A 34 10.49 -0.34 15.16
C PHE A 34 11.19 0.88 15.77
N THR A 35 12.51 0.81 15.88
CA THR A 35 13.37 1.89 16.41
C THR A 35 14.58 2.19 15.51
N GLY A 36 14.56 1.64 14.28
CA GLY A 36 15.65 1.75 13.32
C GLY A 36 15.61 3.03 12.49
N THR A 37 16.44 3.03 11.45
CA THR A 37 16.59 4.12 10.48
C THR A 37 15.63 3.94 9.29
N LEU A 38 15.45 4.99 8.48
CA LEU A 38 14.59 4.94 7.28
C LEU A 38 14.93 3.77 6.35
N GLN A 39 16.22 3.45 6.21
CA GLN A 39 16.72 2.37 5.33
C GLN A 39 16.34 0.97 5.82
N GLU A 40 16.04 0.83 7.11
CA GLU A 40 15.68 -0.43 7.76
C GLU A 40 14.16 -0.64 7.82
N ARG A 41 13.36 0.36 7.41
CA ARG A 41 11.89 0.26 7.40
C ARG A 41 11.45 -0.80 6.40
N ALA A 42 10.66 -1.75 6.88
CA ALA A 42 10.17 -2.83 6.05
C ALA A 42 9.27 -2.30 4.92
N TYR A 43 9.41 -2.89 3.73
CA TYR A 43 8.67 -2.55 2.51
C TYR A 43 8.89 -1.14 1.96
N GLU A 44 9.87 -0.41 2.50
CA GLU A 44 10.34 0.84 1.91
C GLU A 44 11.09 0.55 0.59
N ARG A 45 11.03 1.49 -0.35
CA ARG A 45 11.74 1.38 -1.63
C ARG A 45 12.91 2.35 -1.66
N MET A 46 14.11 1.81 -1.86
CA MET A 46 15.28 2.63 -2.19
C MET A 46 15.36 2.86 -3.69
N LEU A 47 15.57 4.12 -4.08
CA LEU A 47 15.83 4.52 -5.46
C LEU A 47 17.22 5.14 -5.56
N GLU A 48 17.95 4.75 -6.58
CA GLU A 48 19.22 5.39 -6.93
C GLU A 48 18.99 6.81 -7.43
N VAL A 49 20.06 7.62 -7.43
CA VAL A 49 20.02 8.99 -7.96
C VAL A 49 19.57 8.94 -9.43
N GLY A 50 18.48 9.65 -9.74
CA GLY A 50 17.86 9.65 -11.07
C GLY A 50 16.96 8.45 -11.37
N GLY A 51 16.75 7.55 -10.39
CA GLY A 51 15.83 6.43 -10.51
C GLY A 51 14.37 6.87 -10.57
N VAL A 52 13.56 6.10 -11.30
CA VAL A 52 12.12 6.30 -11.44
C VAL A 52 11.42 5.01 -11.03
N PHE A 53 10.38 5.14 -10.21
CA PHE A 53 9.46 4.06 -9.87
C PHE A 53 8.10 4.33 -10.50
N ASN A 54 7.47 3.28 -11.04
CA ASN A 54 6.11 3.32 -11.57
C ASN A 54 5.31 2.20 -10.90
N GLY A 55 4.14 2.54 -10.35
CA GLY A 55 3.16 1.59 -9.82
C GLY A 55 1.85 1.74 -10.56
N VAL A 56 1.12 0.63 -10.72
CA VAL A 56 -0.20 0.62 -11.36
C VAL A 56 -1.09 -0.41 -10.67
N TYR A 57 -2.34 -0.01 -10.44
CA TYR A 57 -3.41 -0.94 -10.07
C TYR A 57 -4.63 -0.63 -10.93
N THR A 58 -5.52 -1.61 -11.05
CA THR A 58 -6.76 -1.47 -11.82
C THR A 58 -7.98 -1.86 -10.98
N ILE A 59 -9.06 -1.10 -11.16
CA ILE A 59 -10.38 -1.39 -10.62
C ILE A 59 -11.31 -1.57 -11.80
N GLY A 60 -11.66 -2.81 -12.09
CA GLY A 60 -12.69 -3.15 -13.08
C GLY A 60 -14.04 -3.30 -12.40
N LEU A 61 -15.06 -2.69 -13.01
CA LEU A 61 -16.46 -3.01 -12.73
C LEU A 61 -16.95 -4.01 -13.80
N PRO A 62 -17.88 -4.91 -13.48
CA PRO A 62 -18.51 -5.74 -14.50
C PRO A 62 -19.12 -4.84 -15.59
N LEU A 63 -18.88 -5.17 -16.86
CA LEU A 63 -19.70 -4.66 -17.96
C LEU A 63 -20.99 -5.48 -17.95
N GLU A 64 -22.14 -4.80 -18.07
CA GLU A 64 -23.44 -5.46 -18.23
C GLU A 64 -23.48 -6.40 -19.44
#